data_AF-A0A7C5NMT2-F1
#
_entry.id   AF-A0A7C5NMT2-F1
#
_cell.length_a   1.000
_cell.length_b   1.000
_cell.length_c   1.000
_cell.angle_alpha   90.00
_cell.angle_beta   90.00
_cell.angle_gamma   90.00
#
_symmetry.space_group_name_H-M   'P 1'
#
loop_
_entity.id
_entity.type
_entity.pdbx_description
1 polymer ?
#
loop_
_entity_poly.entity_id
_entity_poly.type
_entity_poly.pdbx_seq_one_letter_code
_entity_poly.pdbx_strand_id
1 'polypeptide(L)'
;MKSKVAVIRTKPETVIEDIQRLCELGGLGESLDKSSQTILKDNISWHLPFPGANTTPWQLEGTVVALRNMGFENLVAVENNTVVTNPFKG
;
A
#
# COMPACT_ATOMS: atom_id res chain seq x y z
N MET A 1 -3.64 13.73 -20.53
CA MET A 1 -3.23 14.07 -19.15
C MET A 1 -1.71 14.03 -19.07
N LYS A 2 -1.08 14.90 -18.26
CA LYS A 2 0.35 14.77 -17.91
C LYS A 2 0.46 13.87 -16.69
N SER A 3 1.47 13.00 -16.66
CA SER A 3 1.75 12.16 -15.49
C SER A 3 2.12 13.02 -14.29
N LYS A 4 1.63 12.63 -13.10
CA LYS A 4 1.99 13.25 -11.81
C LYS A 4 2.99 12.32 -11.11
N VAL A 5 4.13 12.87 -10.68
CA VAL A 5 5.17 12.13 -9.96
C VAL A 5 5.45 12.87 -8.66
N ALA A 6 5.44 12.13 -7.55
CA ALA A 6 5.79 12.63 -6.24
C ALA A 6 6.97 11.83 -5.67
N VAL A 7 7.95 12.54 -5.10
CA VAL A 7 9.10 11.95 -4.42
C VAL A 7 9.33 12.76 -3.15
N ILE A 8 9.50 12.07 -2.04
CA ILE A 8 9.80 12.68 -0.75
C ILE A 8 10.98 11.97 -0.10
N ARG A 9 11.72 12.72 0.72
CA ARG A 9 12.71 12.13 1.62
C ARG A 9 12.00 11.72 2.89
N THR A 10 12.18 10.46 3.29
CA THR A 10 11.59 9.91 4.51
C THR A 10 12.68 9.58 5.55
N LYS A 11 12.26 9.32 6.78
CA LYS A 11 13.07 8.81 7.89
C LYS A 11 12.24 7.76 8.66
N PRO A 12 12.88 6.81 9.37
CA PRO A 12 12.16 5.74 10.06
C PRO A 12 11.05 6.24 10.99
N GLU A 13 11.25 7.39 11.64
CA GLU A 13 10.33 7.93 12.64
C GLU A 13 9.05 8.52 12.04
N THR A 14 9.00 8.78 10.74
CA THR A 14 7.84 9.40 10.07
C THR A 14 7.38 8.63 8.84
N VAL A 15 7.82 7.38 8.68
CA VAL A 15 7.61 6.63 7.44
C VAL A 15 6.12 6.46 7.10
N ILE A 16 5.25 6.33 8.10
CA ILE A 16 3.80 6.18 7.91
C ILE A 16 3.18 7.49 7.41
N GLU A 17 3.48 8.61 8.08
CA GLU A 17 3.01 9.95 7.71
C GLU A 17 3.57 10.37 6.34
N ASP A 18 4.81 10.01 6.06
CA ASP A 18 5.46 10.26 4.78
C ASP A 18 4.74 9.51 3.64
N ILE A 19 4.38 8.24 3.83
CA ILE A 19 3.58 7.48 2.85
C ILE A 19 2.23 8.15 2.61
N GLN A 20 1.53 8.58 3.67
CA GLN A 20 0.26 9.30 3.52
C GLN A 20 0.44 10.56 2.65
N ARG A 21 1.42 11.40 2.98
CA ARG A 21 1.73 12.61 2.22
C ARG A 21 2.09 12.27 0.76
N LEU A 22 2.80 11.17 0.53
CA LEU A 22 3.15 10.72 -0.82
C LEU A 22 1.89 10.36 -1.62
N CYS A 23 0.93 9.66 -1.02
CA CYS A 23 -0.36 9.32 -1.65
C CYS A 23 -1.17 10.58 -2.02
N GLU A 24 -1.22 11.58 -1.12
CA GLU A 24 -1.88 12.87 -1.36
C GLU A 24 -1.21 13.63 -2.52
N LEU A 25 0.12 13.77 -2.48
CA LEU A 25 0.89 14.41 -3.54
C LEU A 25 0.75 13.66 -4.87
N GLY A 26 0.65 12.34 -4.83
CA GLY A 26 0.40 11.49 -6.00
C GLY A 26 -1.00 11.62 -6.60
N GLY A 27 -1.96 12.22 -5.87
CA GLY A 27 -3.36 12.33 -6.29
C GLY A 27 -4.12 11.01 -6.21
N LEU A 28 -3.80 10.17 -5.22
CA LEU A 28 -4.41 8.85 -5.06
C LEU A 28 -5.93 8.96 -4.84
N GLY A 29 -6.36 9.94 -4.03
CA GLY A 29 -7.77 10.11 -3.66
C GLY A 29 -8.68 10.49 -4.83
N GLU A 30 -8.15 11.15 -5.85
CA GLU A 30 -8.85 11.54 -7.07
C GLU A 30 -8.75 10.49 -8.18
N SER A 31 -7.84 9.52 -8.03
CA SER A 31 -7.53 8.53 -9.06
C SER A 31 -8.36 7.25 -8.96
N LEU A 32 -9.01 7.01 -7.83
CA LEU A 32 -9.76 5.79 -7.54
C LEU A 32 -11.23 6.11 -7.21
N ASP A 33 -12.13 5.19 -7.58
CA ASP A 33 -13.54 5.29 -7.22
C ASP A 33 -13.76 4.79 -5.78
N LYS A 34 -14.19 5.70 -4.90
CA LYS A 34 -14.45 5.43 -3.48
C LYS A 34 -15.67 4.53 -3.24
N SER A 35 -16.59 4.44 -4.20
CA SER A 35 -17.76 3.57 -4.10
C SER A 35 -17.45 2.10 -4.41
N SER A 36 -16.32 1.84 -5.05
CA SER A 36 -15.83 0.51 -5.40
C SER A 36 -14.94 -0.07 -4.30
N GLN A 37 -14.92 -1.40 -4.16
CA GLN A 37 -13.97 -2.08 -3.29
C GLN A 37 -12.54 -1.84 -3.80
N THR A 38 -11.68 -1.32 -2.93
CA THR A 38 -10.26 -1.13 -3.24
C THR A 38 -9.48 -2.35 -2.80
N ILE A 39 -8.76 -2.93 -3.75
CA ILE A 39 -7.91 -4.10 -3.54
C ILE A 39 -6.49 -3.64 -3.25
N LEU A 40 -5.98 -4.01 -2.08
CA LEU A 40 -4.57 -3.91 -1.73
C LEU A 40 -3.91 -5.25 -2.04
N LYS A 41 -3.17 -5.29 -3.15
CA LYS A 41 -2.37 -6.45 -3.51
C LYS A 41 -0.95 -6.23 -3.03
N ASP A 42 -0.63 -6.80 -1.87
CA ASP A 42 0.74 -6.82 -1.39
C ASP A 42 1.57 -7.85 -2.16
N ASN A 43 2.89 -7.67 -2.13
CA ASN A 43 3.82 -8.58 -2.76
C ASN A 43 4.49 -9.40 -1.67
N ILE A 44 4.17 -10.69 -1.62
CA ILE A 44 4.83 -11.64 -0.72
C ILE A 44 5.55 -12.69 -1.57
N SER A 45 6.87 -12.56 -1.65
CA SER A 45 7.74 -13.54 -2.29
C SER A 45 8.21 -14.49 -1.21
N TRP A 46 7.69 -15.73 -1.23
CA TRP A 46 7.86 -16.69 -0.14
C TRP A 46 7.22 -16.23 1.16
N HIS A 47 6.79 -17.19 1.96
CA HIS A 47 6.04 -16.97 3.19
C HIS A 47 6.77 -16.25 4.34
N LEU A 48 8.01 -15.84 4.10
CA LEU A 48 8.87 -15.24 5.10
C LEU A 48 9.19 -13.80 4.65
N PRO A 49 9.38 -12.88 5.61
CA PRO A 49 9.76 -11.52 5.29
C PRO A 49 11.19 -11.47 4.72
N PHE A 50 11.30 -11.15 3.43
CA PHE A 50 12.56 -10.84 2.75
C PHE A 50 12.63 -9.34 2.45
N PRO A 51 13.43 -8.56 3.21
CA PRO A 51 13.60 -7.14 2.96
C PRO A 51 14.01 -6.86 1.51
N GLY A 52 13.32 -5.93 0.86
CA GLY A 52 13.56 -5.56 -0.54
C GLY A 52 12.86 -6.44 -1.58
N ALA A 53 12.27 -7.58 -1.19
CA ALA A 53 11.47 -8.43 -2.07
C ALA A 53 9.98 -8.43 -1.72
N ASN A 54 9.62 -8.17 -0.45
CA ASN A 54 8.23 -8.09 0.00
C ASN A 54 7.75 -6.65 0.19
N THR A 55 6.44 -6.44 0.10
CA THR A 55 5.80 -5.24 0.66
C THR A 55 6.18 -5.15 2.13
N THR A 56 6.69 -3.98 2.54
CA THR A 56 7.10 -3.78 3.94
C THR A 56 5.88 -3.52 4.83
N PRO A 57 5.92 -3.87 6.13
CA PRO A 57 4.80 -3.62 7.04
C PRO A 57 4.38 -2.15 7.08
N TRP A 58 5.36 -1.23 7.13
CA TRP A 58 5.09 0.21 7.13
C TRP A 58 4.54 0.72 5.79
N GLN A 59 4.94 0.13 4.66
CA GLN A 59 4.35 0.45 3.36
C GLN A 59 2.87 0.06 3.31
N LEU A 60 2.53 -1.14 3.79
CA LEU A 60 1.14 -1.60 3.85
C LEU A 60 0.32 -0.73 4.80
N GLU A 61 0.80 -0.54 6.02
CA GLU A 61 0.13 0.28 7.04
C GLU A 61 -0.08 1.72 6.57
N GLY A 62 0.98 2.39 6.09
CA GLY A 62 0.88 3.76 5.58
C GLY A 62 -0.09 3.90 4.42
N THR A 63 -0.15 2.91 3.52
CA THR A 63 -1.11 2.91 2.40
C THR A 63 -2.54 2.74 2.89
N VAL A 64 -2.79 1.82 3.85
CA VAL A 64 -4.10 1.60 4.46
C VAL A 64 -4.58 2.86 5.18
N VAL A 65 -3.72 3.49 6.00
CA VAL A 65 -4.03 4.74 6.71
C VAL A 65 -4.36 5.85 5.73
N ALA A 66 -3.55 6.03 4.67
CA ALA A 66 -3.80 7.05 3.66
C ALA A 66 -5.16 6.86 2.97
N LEU A 67 -5.48 5.64 2.54
CA LEU A 67 -6.76 5.29 1.94
C LEU A 67 -7.94 5.58 2.88
N ARG A 68 -7.85 5.14 4.14
CA ARG A 68 -8.90 5.39 5.14
C ARG A 68 -9.09 6.88 5.38
N ASN A 69 -8.01 7.64 5.55
CA ASN A 69 -8.06 9.10 5.72
C ASN A 69 -8.67 9.83 4.51
N MET A 70 -8.56 9.25 3.31
CA MET A 70 -9.20 9.76 2.09
C MET A 70 -10.65 9.29 1.91
N GLY A 71 -11.19 8.49 2.83
CA GLY A 71 -12.58 8.00 2.82
C GLY A 71 -12.81 6.70 2.05
N PHE A 72 -11.77 5.89 1.81
CA PHE A 72 -11.92 4.55 1.23
C PHE A 72 -12.20 3.53 2.34
N GLU A 73 -13.46 3.16 2.49
CA GLU A 73 -13.89 2.30 3.60
C GLU A 73 -13.91 0.80 3.27
N ASN A 74 -14.06 0.45 1.99
CA ASN A 74 -14.13 -0.94 1.54
C ASN A 74 -12.76 -1.38 1.00
N LEU A 75 -11.87 -1.76 1.91
CA LEU A 75 -10.53 -2.25 1.60
C LEU A 75 -10.45 -3.76 1.80
N VAL A 76 -9.82 -4.46 0.86
CA VAL A 76 -9.49 -5.89 1.00
C VAL A 76 -8.03 -6.11 0.64
N ALA A 77 -7.32 -6.89 1.45
CA ALA A 77 -6.00 -7.39 1.11
C ALA A 77 -6.17 -8.67 0.27
N VAL A 78 -5.43 -8.79 -0.82
CA VAL A 78 -5.41 -10.02 -1.63
C VAL A 78 -3.98 -10.45 -1.88
N GLU A 79 -3.76 -11.74 -1.68
CA GLU A 79 -2.45 -12.37 -1.73
C GLU A 79 -2.45 -13.50 -2.76
N ASN A 80 -1.27 -13.80 -3.32
CA ASN A 80 -1.15 -14.93 -4.22
C ASN A 80 -1.14 -16.25 -3.41
N ASN A 81 -2.01 -17.19 -3.80
CA ASN A 81 -1.97 -18.56 -3.30
C ASN A 81 -1.33 -19.47 -4.35
N THR A 82 -0.05 -19.78 -4.18
CA THR A 82 0.78 -20.52 -5.14
C THR A 82 1.62 -21.59 -4.46
N VAL A 83 2.37 -22.36 -5.24
CA VAL A 83 3.25 -23.42 -4.71
C VAL A 83 4.37 -22.89 -3.79
N VAL A 84 4.69 -21.60 -3.84
CA VAL A 84 5.75 -20.97 -3.02
C VAL A 84 5.22 -19.95 -2.01
N THR A 85 3.93 -19.61 -2.07
CA THR A 85 3.29 -18.61 -1.19
C THR A 85 1.91 -19.12 -0.79
N ASN A 86 1.63 -19.15 0.50
CA ASN A 86 0.32 -19.45 1.07
C ASN A 86 -0.01 -18.36 2.11
N PRO A 87 -1.11 -17.63 1.87
CA PRO A 87 -1.42 -16.40 2.59
C PRO A 87 -1.68 -16.60 4.09
N PHE A 88 -2.05 -17.82 4.51
CA PHE A 88 -2.32 -18.10 5.92
C PHE A 88 -1.05 -18.19 6.78
N LYS A 89 0.13 -18.33 6.17
CA LYS A 89 1.40 -18.38 6.89
C LYS A 89 2.14 -17.03 6.89
N GLY A 90 1.58 -16.01 6.22
CA GLY A 90 2.37 -14.94 5.61
C GLY A 90 2.85 -15.41 4.24
#